data_AF-A0A5S4GS44-F1
#
_entry.id   AF-A0A5S4GS44-F1
#
_cell.length_a   1.000
_cell.length_b   1.000
_cell.length_c   1.000
_cell.angle_alpha   90.00
_cell.angle_beta   90.00
_cell.angle_gamma   90.00
#
_symmetry.space_group_name_H-M   'P 1'
#
loop_
_entity.id
_entity.type
_entity.pdbx_description
1 polymer ?
#
loop_
_entity_poly.entity_id
_entity_poly.type
_entity_poly.pdbx_seq_one_letter_code
_entity_poly.pdbx_strand_id
1 'polypeptide(L)'
;MLVKPGIFGDPLFSAVYARPEYAGFMDLQNGDVLLNLKVKVINPNLGPYCYIGSNGNPIKLHLIFGSTPVDVSTDPPVFKATMVDNSFAVPGSSGCGLAGTLNWAVNSQAGVPSAAGNNTAIFNQYVS
;
A
#
# COMPACT_ATOMS: atom_id res chain seq x y z
N MET A 1 7.24 -6.19 3.94
CA MET A 1 7.70 -5.16 2.98
C MET A 1 8.04 -5.85 1.68
N LEU A 2 7.43 -5.46 0.56
CA LEU A 2 7.77 -6.00 -0.75
C LEU A 2 9.03 -5.27 -1.25
N VAL A 3 10.05 -6.02 -1.66
CA VAL A 3 11.29 -5.49 -2.23
C VAL A 3 11.34 -5.91 -3.68
N LYS A 4 11.45 -4.95 -4.59
CA LYS A 4 11.80 -5.27 -5.97
C LYS A 4 13.33 -5.30 -6.06
N PRO A 5 13.93 -6.41 -6.53
CA PRO A 5 15.38 -6.47 -6.73
C PRO A 5 15.84 -5.30 -7.59
N GLY A 6 16.99 -4.75 -7.24
CA GLY A 6 17.61 -3.67 -7.99
C GLY A 6 18.03 -4.12 -9.40
N ILE A 7 18.25 -3.15 -10.30
CA ILE A 7 18.60 -3.41 -11.71
C ILE A 7 19.94 -4.14 -11.86
N PHE A 8 20.80 -4.07 -10.84
CA PHE A 8 22.08 -4.80 -10.78
C PHE A 8 22.07 -5.97 -9.78
N GLY A 9 20.88 -6.36 -9.29
CA GLY A 9 20.73 -7.38 -8.25
C GLY A 9 21.25 -6.95 -6.87
N ASP A 10 21.65 -5.69 -6.71
CA ASP A 10 22.14 -5.16 -5.44
C ASP A 10 20.97 -4.74 -4.52
N PRO A 11 21.02 -5.08 -3.22
CA PRO A 11 19.95 -4.74 -2.28
C PRO A 11 20.01 -3.30 -1.75
N LEU A 12 21.04 -2.51 -2.09
CA LEU A 12 21.37 -1.27 -1.37
C LEU A 12 21.23 0.01 -2.20
N PHE A 13 21.64 0.01 -3.46
CA PHE A 13 21.70 1.20 -4.31
C PHE A 13 20.54 1.27 -5.31
N SER A 14 20.24 0.15 -5.97
CA SER A 14 19.19 0.12 -6.99
C SER A 14 17.90 -0.57 -6.56
N ALA A 15 17.86 -1.19 -5.38
CA ALA A 15 16.64 -1.76 -4.81
C ALA A 15 15.62 -0.68 -4.46
N VAL A 16 14.34 -0.99 -4.65
CA VAL A 16 13.22 -0.11 -4.31
C VAL A 16 12.37 -0.81 -3.25
N TYR A 17 12.13 -0.12 -2.14
CA TYR A 17 11.30 -0.61 -1.05
C TYR A 17 10.00 0.19 -0.97
N ALA A 18 8.89 -0.51 -0.81
CA ALA A 18 7.58 0.08 -0.55
C ALA A 18 7.23 -0.07 0.94
N ARG A 19 6.95 1.05 1.60
CA ARG A 19 6.48 1.09 2.99
C ARG A 19 5.12 1.78 3.06
N PRO A 20 4.03 1.06 3.38
CA PRO A 20 2.74 1.71 3.63
C PRO A 20 2.83 2.59 4.87
N GLU A 21 2.21 3.75 4.81
CA GLU A 21 2.09 4.71 5.90
C GLU A 21 0.63 5.17 6.01
N TYR A 22 0.15 5.33 7.25
CA TYR A 22 -1.18 5.85 7.53
C TYR A 22 -1.30 7.29 7.01
N ALA A 23 -2.38 7.58 6.28
CA ALA A 23 -2.63 8.87 5.67
C ALA A 23 -3.77 9.67 6.36
N GLY A 24 -4.05 9.36 7.64
CA GLY A 24 -4.86 10.23 8.49
C GLY A 24 -6.35 9.90 8.58
N PHE A 25 -6.80 8.79 7.98
CA PHE A 25 -8.20 8.34 8.12
C PHE A 25 -8.31 6.83 8.24
N MET A 26 -9.04 6.38 9.26
CA MET A 26 -9.49 5.01 9.47
C MET A 26 -10.89 5.07 10.06
N ASP A 27 -11.78 4.20 9.59
CA ASP A 27 -13.11 4.03 10.17
C ASP A 27 -13.58 2.58 10.04
N LEU A 28 -14.51 2.18 10.91
CA LEU A 28 -15.16 0.87 10.90
C LEU A 28 -16.66 1.08 10.63
N GLN A 29 -17.12 0.70 9.44
CA GLN A 29 -18.51 0.88 9.03
C GLN A 29 -19.11 -0.45 8.63
N ASN A 30 -20.18 -0.88 9.30
CA ASN A 30 -20.91 -2.11 8.98
C ASN A 30 -20.04 -3.39 8.92
N GLY A 31 -18.92 -3.41 9.65
CA GLY A 31 -17.95 -4.52 9.64
C GLY A 31 -16.83 -4.38 8.62
N ASP A 32 -16.88 -3.37 7.75
CA ASP A 32 -15.82 -3.03 6.80
C ASP A 32 -14.80 -2.09 7.44
N VAL A 33 -13.58 -2.10 6.89
CA VAL A 33 -12.50 -1.19 7.29
C VAL A 33 -12.27 -0.17 6.17
N LEU A 34 -12.57 1.09 6.44
CA LEU A 34 -12.19 2.20 5.58
C LEU A 34 -10.82 2.71 6.03
N LEU A 35 -9.84 2.78 5.11
CA LEU A 35 -8.47 3.13 5.47
C LEU A 35 -7.80 3.97 4.38
N ASN A 36 -7.26 5.12 4.78
CA ASN A 36 -6.42 5.93 3.91
C ASN A 36 -4.95 5.62 4.15
N LEU A 37 -4.26 5.22 3.09
CA LEU A 37 -2.82 4.97 3.08
C LEU A 37 -2.11 5.84 2.06
N LYS A 38 -0.81 5.99 2.26
CA LYS A 38 0.16 6.37 1.23
C LYS A 38 1.30 5.37 1.29
N VAL A 39 2.09 5.27 0.24
CA VAL A 39 3.24 4.35 0.22
C VAL A 39 4.51 5.15 0.06
N LYS A 40 5.39 5.12 1.07
CA LYS A 40 6.74 5.66 0.94
C LYS A 40 7.55 4.74 0.03
N VAL A 41 8.16 5.33 -0.99
CA VAL A 41 9.07 4.64 -1.91
C VAL A 41 10.48 4.99 -1.49
N ILE A 42 11.23 3.99 -1.03
CA ILE A 42 12.55 4.19 -0.43
C ILE A 42 13.60 3.71 -1.44
N ASN A 43 14.38 4.66 -1.94
CA ASN A 43 15.58 4.45 -2.74
C ASN A 43 16.47 5.70 -2.62
N PRO A 44 17.82 5.57 -2.54
CA PRO A 44 18.72 6.73 -2.39
C PRO A 44 18.51 7.81 -3.45
N ASN A 45 18.18 7.44 -4.69
CA ASN A 45 18.06 8.36 -5.83
C ASN A 45 16.71 9.09 -5.86
N LEU A 46 15.70 8.59 -5.13
CA LEU A 46 14.36 9.19 -5.10
C LEU A 46 14.18 10.24 -3.99
N GLY A 47 15.16 10.35 -3.09
CA GLY A 47 15.08 11.26 -1.95
C GLY A 47 14.09 10.82 -0.86
N PRO A 48 14.08 11.53 0.28
CA PRO A 48 13.34 11.08 1.47
C PRO A 48 11.83 11.31 1.42
N TYR A 49 11.34 12.06 0.42
CA TYR A 49 9.96 12.50 0.29
C TYR A 49 9.21 11.86 -0.89
N CYS A 50 9.70 10.73 -1.42
CA CYS A 50 9.04 10.02 -2.51
C CYS A 50 7.89 9.15 -1.98
N TYR A 51 6.66 9.44 -2.44
CA TYR A 51 5.45 8.74 -2.03
C TYR A 51 4.57 8.40 -3.24
N ILE A 52 3.86 7.27 -3.19
CA ILE A 52 2.66 7.03 -4.01
C ILE A 52 1.45 7.46 -3.19
N GLY A 53 0.65 8.38 -3.73
CA GLY A 53 -0.33 9.13 -2.95
C GLY A 53 0.31 10.15 -1.99
N SER A 54 -0.54 10.79 -1.19
CA SER A 54 -0.14 11.77 -0.17
C SER A 54 -1.21 11.86 0.92
N ASN A 55 -1.00 12.66 1.96
CA ASN A 55 -2.04 12.92 2.96
C ASN A 55 -3.25 13.68 2.35
N GLY A 56 -3.02 14.54 1.35
CA GLY A 56 -4.10 15.28 0.68
C GLY A 56 -4.79 14.51 -0.46
N ASN A 57 -4.13 13.49 -1.00
CA ASN A 57 -4.67 12.60 -2.02
C ASN A 57 -4.20 11.16 -1.74
N PRO A 58 -4.81 10.48 -0.75
CA PRO A 58 -4.40 9.15 -0.31
C PRO A 58 -4.94 8.04 -1.21
N ILE A 59 -4.37 6.85 -1.07
CA ILE A 59 -4.98 5.59 -1.50
C ILE A 59 -6.09 5.30 -0.51
N LYS A 60 -7.34 5.36 -0.96
CA LYS A 60 -8.52 5.11 -0.13
C LYS A 60 -8.95 3.67 -0.31
N LEU A 61 -8.80 2.87 0.73
CA LEU A 61 -9.22 1.47 0.76
C LEU A 61 -10.56 1.34 1.47
N HIS A 62 -11.42 0.51 0.90
CA HIS A 62 -12.64 0.00 1.53
C HIS A 62 -12.55 -1.53 1.59
N LEU A 63 -11.99 -2.01 2.69
CA LEU A 63 -11.72 -3.42 2.91
C LEU A 63 -12.99 -4.10 3.43
N ILE A 64 -13.47 -5.08 2.67
CA ILE A 64 -14.61 -5.94 3.03
C ILE A 64 -14.12 -7.36 3.36
N PHE A 65 -14.92 -8.16 4.07
CA PHE A 65 -14.58 -9.57 4.30
C PHE A 65 -14.59 -10.34 2.97
N GLY A 66 -13.42 -10.83 2.56
CA GLY A 66 -13.28 -11.70 1.38
C GLY A 66 -13.51 -13.18 1.68
N SER A 67 -13.54 -13.55 2.96
CA SER A 67 -13.83 -14.91 3.42
C SER A 67 -14.49 -14.90 4.80
N THR A 68 -15.21 -15.95 5.14
CA THR A 68 -15.64 -16.19 6.53
C THR A 68 -14.42 -16.33 7.44
N PRO A 69 -14.39 -15.69 8.62
CA PRO A 69 -13.32 -15.90 9.59
C PRO A 69 -13.15 -17.39 9.94
N VAL A 70 -11.90 -17.82 10.12
CA VAL A 70 -11.55 -19.21 10.42
C VAL A 70 -10.83 -19.26 11.76
N ASP A 71 -11.25 -20.18 12.64
CA ASP A 71 -10.53 -20.52 13.86
C ASP A 71 -9.18 -21.17 13.53
N VAL A 72 -8.08 -20.51 13.88
CA VAL A 72 -6.72 -21.06 13.72
C VAL A 72 -6.13 -21.55 15.03
N SER A 73 -6.68 -21.14 16.17
CA SER A 73 -6.38 -21.68 17.50
C SER A 73 -7.62 -21.53 18.38
N THR A 74 -7.91 -22.53 19.22
CA THR A 74 -9.04 -22.49 20.16
C THR A 74 -8.61 -22.24 21.60
N ASP A 75 -7.32 -22.38 21.91
CA ASP A 75 -6.75 -22.07 23.22
C ASP A 75 -5.27 -21.65 23.09
N PRO A 76 -4.95 -20.34 23.12
CA PRO A 76 -5.88 -19.21 23.18
C PRO A 76 -6.71 -19.09 21.88
N PRO A 77 -7.92 -18.50 21.91
CA PRO A 77 -8.70 -18.27 20.70
C PRO A 77 -7.95 -17.33 19.75
N VAL A 78 -7.80 -17.72 18.49
CA VAL A 78 -7.24 -16.89 17.41
C VAL A 78 -8.04 -17.13 16.14
N PHE A 79 -8.58 -16.06 15.58
CA PHE A 79 -9.33 -16.04 14.34
C PHE A 79 -8.47 -15.44 13.23
N LYS A 80 -8.49 -16.09 12.06
CA LYS A 80 -7.93 -15.55 10.83
C LYS A 80 -9.06 -15.02 9.95
N ALA A 81 -8.95 -13.77 9.52
CA ALA A 81 -9.85 -13.16 8.55
C ALA A 81 -9.07 -12.63 7.35
N THR A 82 -9.67 -12.72 6.16
CA THR A 82 -9.13 -12.09 4.94
C THR A 82 -10.03 -10.93 4.56
N MET A 83 -9.46 -9.74 4.50
CA MET A 83 -10.17 -8.55 4.01
C MET A 83 -9.62 -8.15 2.64
N VAL A 84 -10.50 -7.73 1.74
CA VAL A 84 -10.17 -7.44 0.34
C VAL A 84 -10.78 -6.13 -0.13
N ASP A 85 -10.14 -5.48 -1.09
CA ASP A 85 -10.71 -4.39 -1.87
C ASP A 85 -10.15 -4.49 -3.30
N ASN A 86 -11.01 -4.39 -4.31
CA ASN A 86 -10.66 -4.41 -5.73
C ASN A 86 -11.15 -3.19 -6.51
N SER A 87 -11.69 -2.19 -5.80
CA SER A 87 -12.41 -1.05 -6.39
C SER A 87 -11.70 0.29 -6.17
N PHE A 88 -10.61 0.32 -5.41
CA PHE A 88 -9.86 1.54 -5.13
C PHE A 88 -9.01 2.02 -6.32
N ALA A 89 -8.84 3.34 -6.41
CA ALA A 89 -7.87 3.97 -7.29
C ALA A 89 -6.54 4.23 -6.56
N VAL A 90 -5.44 4.25 -7.30
CA VAL A 90 -4.12 4.59 -6.78
C VAL A 90 -3.68 5.93 -7.38
N PRO A 91 -3.50 6.98 -6.56
CA PRO A 91 -2.99 8.26 -7.04
C PRO A 91 -1.56 8.15 -7.58
N GLY A 92 -1.15 9.14 -8.35
CA GLY A 92 0.24 9.27 -8.80
C GLY A 92 1.23 9.49 -7.65
N SER A 93 2.50 9.31 -7.96
CA SER A 93 3.58 9.61 -7.03
C SER A 93 3.84 11.11 -6.88
N SER A 94 4.40 11.48 -5.73
CA SER A 94 4.75 12.84 -5.37
C SER A 94 6.09 12.88 -4.63
N GLY A 95 6.82 13.99 -4.78
CA GLY A 95 8.07 14.26 -4.05
C GLY A 95 9.25 13.34 -4.41
N CYS A 96 9.18 12.62 -5.53
CA CYS A 96 10.24 11.72 -5.98
C CYS A 96 11.32 12.46 -6.77
N GLY A 97 12.56 12.37 -6.30
CA GLY A 97 13.70 13.12 -6.83
C GLY A 97 13.70 14.59 -6.37
N LEU A 98 14.70 15.36 -6.82
CA LEU A 98 14.81 16.77 -6.50
C LEU A 98 13.56 17.50 -7.01
N ALA A 99 12.76 18.06 -6.09
CA ALA A 99 11.50 18.74 -6.40
C ALA A 99 10.49 17.93 -7.27
N GLY A 100 10.47 16.59 -7.18
CA GLY A 100 9.51 15.76 -7.91
C GLY A 100 9.88 15.42 -9.35
N THR A 101 11.11 15.72 -9.77
CA THR A 101 11.64 15.45 -11.12
C THR A 101 11.59 13.98 -11.57
N LEU A 102 11.45 13.04 -10.63
CA LEU A 102 11.39 11.61 -10.89
C LEU A 102 9.99 11.00 -10.66
N ASN A 103 8.95 11.81 -10.41
CA ASN A 103 7.58 11.31 -10.25
C ASN A 103 7.15 10.49 -11.48
N TRP A 104 7.50 10.94 -12.69
CA TRP A 104 7.16 10.24 -13.93
C TRP A 104 7.76 8.83 -14.00
N ALA A 105 9.00 8.66 -13.53
CA ALA A 105 9.70 7.38 -13.57
C ALA A 105 9.08 6.40 -12.57
N VAL A 106 8.76 6.89 -11.35
CA VAL A 106 8.06 6.10 -10.33
C VAL A 106 6.66 5.72 -10.82
N ASN A 107 5.94 6.67 -11.42
CA ASN A 107 4.62 6.45 -12.02
C ASN A 107 4.65 5.35 -13.09
N SER A 108 5.58 5.45 -14.04
CA SER A 108 5.76 4.47 -15.10
C SER A 108 6.14 3.10 -14.55
N GLN A 109 7.04 3.04 -13.57
CA GLN A 109 7.52 1.78 -13.01
C GLN A 109 6.49 1.09 -12.12
N ALA A 110 5.69 1.85 -11.38
CA ALA A 110 4.67 1.35 -10.48
C ALA A 110 3.29 1.21 -11.13
N GLY A 111 3.10 1.72 -12.35
CA GLY A 111 1.83 1.70 -13.07
C GLY A 111 0.78 2.63 -12.46
N VAL A 112 1.20 3.81 -11.97
CA VAL A 112 0.31 4.79 -11.31
C VAL A 112 0.35 6.15 -12.03
N PRO A 113 -0.71 6.97 -12.01
CA PRO A 113 -2.00 6.71 -11.36
C PRO A 113 -2.74 5.53 -12.00
N SER A 114 -3.39 4.72 -11.17
CA SER A 114 -4.18 3.57 -11.59
C SER A 114 -5.64 3.82 -11.25
N ALA A 115 -6.51 3.70 -12.25
CA ALA A 115 -7.95 3.87 -12.05
C ALA A 115 -8.55 2.76 -11.17
N ALA A 116 -9.69 3.07 -10.54
CA ALA A 116 -10.52 2.08 -9.84
C ALA A 116 -10.81 0.86 -10.71
N GLY A 117 -10.85 -0.34 -10.09
CA GLY A 117 -11.09 -1.61 -10.78
C GLY A 117 -9.84 -2.29 -11.35
N ASN A 118 -8.67 -1.63 -11.34
CA ASN A 118 -7.40 -2.21 -11.79
C ASN A 118 -6.48 -2.65 -10.64
N ASN A 119 -6.90 -2.45 -9.39
CA ASN A 119 -6.06 -2.63 -8.21
C ASN A 119 -6.69 -3.65 -7.27
N THR A 120 -5.86 -4.41 -6.57
CA THR A 120 -6.32 -5.39 -5.58
C THR A 120 -5.51 -5.24 -4.30
N ALA A 121 -6.20 -5.19 -3.17
CA ALA A 121 -5.63 -5.18 -1.85
C ALA A 121 -6.15 -6.40 -1.09
N ILE A 122 -5.25 -7.13 -0.42
CA ILE A 122 -5.58 -8.31 0.36
C ILE A 122 -4.86 -8.21 1.70
N PHE A 123 -5.63 -8.21 2.78
CA PHE A 123 -5.15 -8.12 4.15
C PHE A 123 -5.53 -9.39 4.91
N ASN A 124 -4.52 -10.18 5.25
CA ASN A 124 -4.69 -11.31 6.17
C ASN A 124 -4.53 -10.81 7.60
N GLN A 125 -5.61 -10.84 8.37
CA GLN A 125 -5.65 -10.39 9.76
C GLN A 125 -5.76 -11.61 10.69
N TYR A 126 -5.09 -11.52 11.82
CA TYR A 126 -5.19 -12.47 12.93
C TYR A 126 -5.65 -11.70 14.16
N VAL A 127 -6.74 -12.16 14.77
CA VAL A 127 -7.35 -11.52 15.95
C VAL A 127 -7.44 -12.57 17.04
N SER A 128 -6.94 -12.27 18.22
CA SER A 128 -6.95 -13.14 19.41
C SER A 128 -7.78 -12.51 20.51
#